data_AF-A0A1G1CG33-F1
#
_entry.id   AF-A0A1G1CG33-F1
#
_cell.length_a   1.000
_cell.length_b   1.000
_cell.length_c   1.000
_cell.angle_alpha   90.00
_cell.angle_beta   90.00
_cell.angle_gamma   90.00
#
_symmetry.space_group_name_H-M   'P 1'
#
loop_
_entity.id
_entity.type
_entity.pdbx_description
1 polymer ?
#
loop_
_entity_poly.entity_id
_entity_poly.type
_entity_poly.pdbx_seq_one_letter_code
_entity_poly.pdbx_strand_id
1 'polypeptide(L)' 'MIDIKDKDGKPVDNATVSFDFNMTAMNMGTQRGDATPQGSGRYSAVANMSMRGPWLVKTKVTMPDGSVENKDFTVNVP' A
#
# COMPACT_ATOMS: atom_id res chain seq x y z
N MET A 1 -4.51 0.84 -7.08
CA MET A 1 -5.03 -0.50 -6.80
C MET A 1 -3.85 -1.42 -6.54
N ILE A 2 -4.00 -2.38 -5.63
CA ILE A 2 -2.96 -3.35 -5.25
C ILE A 2 -3.50 -4.74 -5.57
N ASP A 3 -2.77 -5.48 -6.39
CA ASP A 3 -3.08 -6.87 -6.71
C ASP A 3 -2.16 -7.79 -5.90
N ILE A 4 -2.75 -8.68 -5.12
CA ILE A 4 -2.03 -9.64 -4.28
C ILE A 4 -2.22 -11.03 -4.86
N LYS A 5 -1.10 -11.69 -5.11
CA LYS A 5 -1.03 -13.07 -5.61
C LYS A 5 -0.07 -13.88 -4.76
N ASP A 6 -0.36 -15.18 -4.64
CA ASP A 6 0.56 -16.14 -4.04
C ASP A 6 1.69 -16.51 -5.02
N LYS A 7 2.54 -17.46 -4.59
CA LYS A 7 3.71 -17.92 -5.35
C LYS A 7 3.33 -18.64 -6.65
N ASP A 8 2.10 -19.18 -6.72
CA ASP A 8 1.54 -19.84 -7.89
C ASP A 8 0.79 -18.85 -8.81
N GLY A 9 0.75 -17.57 -8.44
CA GLY A 9 0.06 -16.52 -9.17
C GLY A 9 -1.44 -16.46 -8.91
N LYS A 10 -1.98 -17.21 -7.94
CA LYS A 10 -3.40 -17.17 -7.58
C LYS A 10 -3.71 -15.94 -6.74
N PRO A 11 -4.86 -15.27 -6.97
CA PRO A 11 -5.25 -14.12 -6.17
C PRO A 11 -5.45 -14.48 -4.69
N VAL A 12 -5.04 -13.60 -3.79
CA VAL A 12 -5.15 -13.80 -2.34
C VAL A 12 -6.16 -12.84 -1.72
N ASP A 13 -7.31 -13.37 -1.34
CA ASP A 13 -8.30 -12.65 -0.53
C ASP A 13 -7.98 -12.78 0.98
N ASN A 14 -8.63 -11.95 1.80
CA ASN A 14 -8.46 -11.90 3.26
C ASN A 14 -7.05 -11.53 3.74
N ALA A 15 -6.23 -10.90 2.89
CA ALA A 15 -5.01 -10.25 3.34
C ALA A 15 -5.36 -8.90 3.99
N THR A 16 -4.56 -8.50 4.98
CA THR A 16 -4.61 -7.16 5.56
C THR A 16 -3.53 -6.32 4.90
N VAL A 17 -3.92 -5.22 4.27
CA VAL A 17 -3.00 -4.32 3.57
C VAL A 17 -3.04 -2.96 4.23
N SER A 18 -1.97 -2.59 4.91
CA SER A 18 -1.78 -1.24 5.46
C SER A 18 -0.67 -0.52 4.73
N PHE A 19 -0.72 0.80 4.75
CA PHE A 19 0.28 1.63 4.12
C PHE A 19 0.54 2.91 4.92
N ASP A 20 1.81 3.29 4.93
CA ASP A 20 2.29 4.55 5.45
C ASP A 20 2.81 5.37 4.26
N PHE A 21 2.58 6.69 4.28
CA PHE A 21 3.13 7.59 3.27
C PHE A 21 3.56 8.92 3.86
N ASN A 22 4.64 9.47 3.31
CA ASN A 22 5.18 10.77 3.68
C ASN A 22 5.90 11.43 2.52
N MET A 23 5.89 12.76 2.49
CA MET A 23 6.66 13.52 1.52
C MET A 23 8.16 13.42 1.87
N THR A 24 9.02 13.20 0.89
CA THR A 24 10.48 13.05 1.13
C THR A 24 11.23 14.37 1.01
N ALA A 25 10.68 15.32 0.24
CA ALA A 25 11.27 16.64 0.05
C ALA A 25 11.03 17.59 1.24
N MET A 26 10.00 17.35 2.05
CA MET A 26 9.67 18.16 3.22
C MET A 26 9.00 17.30 4.29
N ASN A 27 9.36 17.51 5.56
CA ASN A 27 8.73 16.77 6.66
C ASN A 27 7.33 17.34 6.97
N MET A 28 6.31 16.55 6.63
CA MET A 28 4.89 16.79 6.94
C MET A 28 4.34 15.76 7.95
N GLY A 29 5.21 14.93 8.54
CA GLY A 29 4.83 13.72 9.27
C GLY A 29 4.50 12.53 8.37
N THR A 30 4.25 11.38 9.00
CA THR A 30 3.80 10.15 8.33
C THR A 30 2.30 10.00 8.45
N GLN A 31 1.64 9.84 7.32
CA GLN A 31 0.22 9.51 7.23
C GLN A 31 0.05 8.00 7.02
N ARG A 32 -1.05 7.44 7.51
CA ARG A 32 -1.33 5.99 7.45
C ARG A 32 -2.73 5.73 6.91
N GLY A 33 -2.92 4.57 6.31
CA GLY A 33 -4.23 4.08 5.89
C GLY A 33 -4.23 2.57 5.67
N ASP A 34 -5.43 2.03 5.51
CA ASP A 34 -5.66 0.63 5.17
C ASP A 34 -6.33 0.54 3.79
N ALA A 35 -5.99 -0.50 3.03
CA ALA A 35 -6.65 -0.75 1.75
C ALA A 35 -7.95 -1.53 1.98
N THR A 36 -8.99 -1.17 1.23
CA THR A 36 -10.29 -1.85 1.27
C THR A 36 -10.29 -3.03 0.30
N PRO A 37 -10.62 -4.26 0.74
CA PRO A 37 -10.71 -5.41 -0.14
C PRO A 37 -11.81 -5.22 -1.19
N GLN A 38 -11.52 -5.60 -2.43
CA GLN A 38 -12.43 -5.56 -3.58
C GLN A 38 -12.74 -6.97 -4.13
N GLY A 39 -12.22 -8.01 -3.46
CA GLY A 39 -12.30 -9.42 -3.88
C GLY A 39 -11.36 -9.76 -5.03
N SER A 40 -11.17 -11.06 -5.27
CA SER A 40 -10.26 -11.58 -6.32
C SER A 40 -8.82 -11.08 -6.16
N GLY A 41 -8.34 -10.95 -4.92
CA GLY A 41 -6.98 -10.51 -4.59
C GLY A 41 -6.72 -9.03 -4.83
N ARG A 42 -7.76 -8.21 -5.03
CA ARG A 42 -7.63 -6.78 -5.31
C ARG A 42 -7.97 -5.94 -4.10
N TYR A 43 -7.16 -4.92 -3.85
CA TYR A 43 -7.30 -4.01 -2.72
C TYR A 43 -7.20 -2.56 -3.20
N SER A 44 -8.15 -1.73 -2.74
CA SER A 44 -8.20 -0.30 -3.06
C SER A 44 -7.58 0.51 -1.93
N ALA A 45 -6.48 1.20 -2.22
CA ALA A 45 -5.83 2.13 -1.30
C ALA A 45 -6.03 3.56 -1.80
N VAL A 46 -6.53 4.43 -0.92
CA VAL A 46 -6.75 5.85 -1.21
C VAL A 46 -5.86 6.67 -0.28
N ALA A 47 -4.96 7.46 -0.86
CA ALA A 47 -4.07 8.36 -0.14
C ALA A 47 -4.27 9.79 -0.64
N ASN A 48 -4.46 10.74 0.28
CA ASN A 48 -4.59 12.15 -0.05
C ASN A 48 -3.22 12.83 0.06
N MET A 49 -2.50 12.90 -1.06
CA MET A 49 -1.22 13.61 -1.17
C MET A 49 -1.49 15.07 -1.56
N SER A 50 -1.51 15.97 -0.57
CA SER A 50 -1.97 17.36 -0.74
C SER A 50 -0.97 18.29 -1.41
N MET A 51 0.28 17.87 -1.58
CA MET A 51 1.38 18.69 -2.10
C MET A 51 2.08 18.00 -3.25
N ARG A 52 2.54 18.81 -4.21
CA ARG A 52 3.38 18.36 -5.33
C ARG A 52 4.74 17.91 -4.85
N GLY A 53 5.33 16.94 -5.54
CA GLY A 53 6.67 16.42 -5.26
C GLY A 53 6.70 14.93 -4.93
N PRO A 54 7.85 14.43 -4.44
CA PRO A 54 8.05 13.02 -4.17
C PRO A 54 7.46 12.60 -2.81
N TRP A 55 6.68 11.53 -2.83
CA TRP A 55 6.10 10.87 -1.67
C TRP A 55 6.59 9.43 -1.60
N LEU A 56 7.19 9.04 -0.48
CA LEU A 56 7.49 7.64 -0.19
C LEU A 56 6.23 6.96 0.33
N VAL A 57 5.88 5.82 -0.26
CA VAL A 57 4.80 4.94 0.18
C VAL A 57 5.43 3.62 0.62
N LYS A 58 5.12 3.20 1.84
CA LYS A 58 5.51 1.90 2.40
C LYS A 58 4.26 1.08 2.60
N THR A 59 4.21 -0.10 2.02
CA THR A 59 3.08 -1.02 2.13
C THR A 59 3.48 -2.24 2.94
N LYS A 60 2.59 -2.68 3.82
CA LYS A 60 2.69 -3.92 4.56
C LYS A 60 1.49 -4.79 4.24
N VAL A 61 1.75 -5.99 3.77
CA VAL A 61 0.75 -7.01 3.47
C VAL A 61 0.92 -8.13 4.46
N THR A 62 -0.09 -8.38 5.28
CA THR A 62 -0.19 -9.59 6.11
C THR A 62 -1.12 -10.57 5.41
N MET A 63 -0.58 -11.71 4.98
CA MET A 63 -1.32 -12.78 4.32
C MET A 63 -2.23 -13.53 5.31
N PRO A 64 -3.22 -14.30 4.84
CA PRO A 64 -4.09 -15.10 5.70
C PRO A 64 -3.36 -16.13 6.57
N ASP A 65 -2.19 -16.62 6.13
CA ASP A 65 -1.34 -17.53 6.88
C ASP A 65 -0.45 -16.82 7.92
N GLY A 66 -0.57 -15.49 8.05
CA GLY A 66 0.21 -14.66 8.96
C GLY A 66 1.58 -14.24 8.41
N SER A 67 1.99 -14.72 7.23
CA SER A 67 3.21 -14.23 6.59
C SER A 67 3.09 -12.76 6.21
N VAL A 68 4.21 -12.04 6.25
CA VAL A 68 4.24 -10.59 6.02
C VAL A 68 5.18 -10.28 4.86
N GLU A 69 4.68 -9.47 3.93
CA GLU A 69 5.44 -8.93 2.82
C GLU A 69 5.39 -7.40 2.86
N ASN A 70 6.53 -6.76 2.65
CA ASN A 70 6.65 -5.31 2.64
C ASN A 70 7.09 -4.83 1.26
N LYS A 71 6.57 -3.68 0.82
CA LYS A 71 6.99 -3.06 -0.44
C LYS A 71 6.95 -1.55 -0.36
N ASP A 72 8.06 -0.93 -0.77
CA ASP A 72 8.24 0.51 -0.74
C ASP A 72 8.38 1.03 -2.17
N PHE A 73 7.78 2.19 -2.45
CA PHE A 73 7.92 2.87 -3.74
C PHE A 73 7.70 4.38 -3.59
N THR A 74 8.14 5.15 -4.58
CA THR A 74 7.95 6.61 -4.62
C THR A 74 6.90 6.99 -5.65
N VAL A 75 6.00 7.89 -5.26
CA VAL A 75 5.02 8.54 -6.13
C VAL A 75 5.42 9.99 -6.29
N ASN A 76 5.49 10.47 -7.54
CA ASN A 76 5.73 11.88 -7.84
C ASN A 76 4.41 12.56 -8.21
N VAL A 77 3.97 13.51 -7.39
CA VAL A 77 2.76 14.30 -7.62
C VAL A 77 3.11 15.55 -8.45
N PRO A 78 2.53 15.74 -9.65
CA PRO A 78 2.88 16.82 -10.58
C PRO A 78 2.24 18.19 -10.27
#